data_AF-A0A8T3ZUS6-F1
#
_entry.id   AF-A0A8T3ZUS6-F1
#
_cell.length_a   1.000
_cell.length_b   1.000
_cell.length_c   1.000
_cell.angle_alpha   90.00
_cell.angle_beta   90.00
_cell.angle_gamma   90.00
#
_symmetry.space_group_name_H-M   'P 1'
#
loop_
_entity.id
_entity.type
_entity.pdbx_description
1 polymer ?
#
loop_
_entity_poly.entity_id
_entity_poly.type
_entity_poly.pdbx_seq_one_letter_code
_entity_poly.pdbx_strand_id
1 'polypeptide(L)'
;MNTLEVIVVAISISLLGTSFLLVEASGNFPLRYKNFYYNISYNVTDGITVNSLSSIEGQSSILLLLVTESDGSVSLDIPSALTQYRYKCVPSRDGDRPYILVNGRETEFTMSENSGKKTISLEIPITKETTELEIIFSADMGSWAFPMGCPIELFENAIPYQPKKQIQKGIEPINLVCKKGLELTFKSKNSSPACVKPETIPKLIERGWIEYEFPIVFETDRYEYKFGELIKITMKNIGHDTLKTSSTPVGFSIYDENDKRVCTWNGVNLQVGSFATKETLTETLDDGCRDLVNGGLYKIEADSYQIKADHFYEFGLWQNYHGPIHKIRILP
;
A
#
# COMPACT_ATOMS: atom_id res chain seq x y z
N MET A 1 -10.32 -2.19 -8.83
CA MET A 1 -11.74 -2.61 -8.97
C MET A 1 -11.77 -4.13 -8.86
N ASN A 2 -12.32 -4.70 -7.79
CA ASN A 2 -12.35 -6.17 -7.64
C ASN A 2 -13.38 -6.76 -8.61
N THR A 3 -12.92 -7.50 -9.61
CA THR A 3 -13.78 -8.31 -10.46
C THR A 3 -14.28 -9.50 -9.66
N LEU A 4 -15.50 -9.41 -9.14
CA LEU A 4 -16.29 -10.57 -8.71
C LEU A 4 -16.62 -11.39 -9.97
N GLU A 5 -15.95 -12.53 -10.15
CA GLU A 5 -16.42 -13.52 -11.13
C GLU A 5 -17.74 -14.11 -10.62
N VAL A 6 -18.81 -13.92 -11.39
CA VAL A 6 -20.12 -14.51 -11.11
C VAL A 6 -20.04 -16.00 -11.40
N ILE A 7 -20.17 -16.82 -10.36
CA ILE A 7 -20.22 -18.29 -10.47
C ILE A 7 -21.58 -18.71 -11.03
N VAL A 8 -21.56 -19.48 -12.13
CA VAL A 8 -22.74 -20.09 -12.73
C VAL A 8 -23.13 -21.34 -11.93
N VAL A 9 -24.27 -21.30 -11.25
CA VAL A 9 -24.81 -22.44 -10.50
C VAL A 9 -25.55 -23.39 -11.46
N ALA A 10 -25.04 -24.60 -11.64
CA ALA A 10 -25.74 -25.67 -12.36
C ALA A 10 -26.39 -26.64 -11.35
N ILE A 11 -27.71 -26.63 -11.25
CA ILE A 11 -28.48 -27.56 -10.42
C ILE A 11 -28.87 -28.76 -11.28
N SER A 12 -28.32 -29.95 -10.99
CA SER A 12 -28.76 -31.21 -11.60
C SER A 12 -29.74 -31.92 -10.66
N ILE A 13 -31.02 -31.97 -11.05
CA ILE A 13 -32.05 -32.70 -10.31
C ILE A 13 -32.06 -34.13 -10.83
N SER A 14 -31.60 -35.09 -10.03
CA SER A 14 -31.76 -36.52 -10.31
C SER A 14 -32.84 -37.12 -9.42
N LEU A 15 -33.69 -37.98 -9.98
CA LEU A 15 -34.90 -38.56 -9.36
C LEU A 15 -34.64 -39.51 -8.17
N LEU A 16 -33.42 -39.62 -7.66
CA LEU A 16 -33.05 -40.58 -6.60
C LEU A 16 -32.31 -39.97 -5.40
N GLY A 17 -32.22 -38.64 -5.29
CA GLY A 17 -31.66 -37.99 -4.11
C GLY A 17 -31.23 -36.56 -4.44
N THR A 18 -31.55 -35.62 -3.57
CA THR A 18 -31.00 -34.26 -3.63
C THR A 18 -29.55 -34.31 -3.18
N SER A 19 -28.64 -34.48 -4.13
CA SER A 19 -27.22 -34.20 -3.93
C SER A 19 -27.06 -32.69 -3.92
N PHE A 20 -26.80 -32.10 -2.75
CA PHE A 20 -26.39 -30.71 -2.67
C PHE A 20 -24.99 -30.60 -3.28
N LEU A 21 -24.88 -29.88 -4.41
CA LEU A 21 -23.59 -29.46 -4.95
C LEU A 21 -23.06 -28.37 -4.02
N LEU A 22 -21.96 -28.66 -3.33
CA LEU A 22 -21.19 -27.65 -2.62
C LEU A 22 -20.64 -26.67 -3.67
N VAL A 23 -21.11 -25.42 -3.63
CA VAL A 23 -20.54 -24.35 -4.43
C VAL A 23 -19.34 -23.81 -3.66
N GLU A 24 -18.14 -24.06 -4.17
CA GLU A 24 -16.94 -23.45 -3.64
C GLU A 24 -16.75 -22.08 -4.30
N ALA A 25 -16.67 -21.02 -3.49
CA ALA A 25 -16.26 -19.72 -3.97
C ALA A 25 -14.74 -19.61 -3.91
N SER A 26 -14.12 -19.19 -5.01
CA SER A 26 -12.67 -19.03 -5.10
C SER A 26 -12.31 -17.61 -5.52
N GLY A 27 -11.14 -17.14 -5.11
CA GLY A 27 -10.67 -15.81 -5.46
C GLY A 27 -9.20 -15.61 -5.23
N ASN A 28 -8.75 -14.39 -5.48
CA ASN A 28 -7.36 -13.98 -5.41
C ASN A 28 -7.29 -12.58 -4.79
N PHE A 29 -6.45 -12.41 -3.77
CA PHE A 29 -6.20 -11.12 -3.15
C PHE A 29 -4.74 -10.67 -3.32
N PRO A 30 -4.52 -9.45 -3.84
CA PRO A 30 -3.19 -8.86 -3.83
C PRO A 30 -2.82 -8.40 -2.42
N LEU A 31 -1.90 -9.11 -1.78
CA LEU A 31 -1.32 -8.75 -0.50
C LEU A 31 -0.03 -7.96 -0.71
N ARG A 32 0.06 -6.78 -0.12
CA ARG A 32 1.31 -6.01 -0.05
C ARG A 32 2.06 -6.38 1.22
N TYR A 33 3.26 -6.94 1.08
CA TYR A 33 4.14 -7.20 2.21
C TYR A 33 5.51 -6.59 1.93
N LYS A 34 5.91 -5.62 2.76
CA LYS A 34 7.07 -4.74 2.52
C LYS A 34 6.93 -4.06 1.13
N ASN A 35 7.91 -4.27 0.26
CA ASN A 35 7.94 -3.74 -1.10
C ASN A 35 7.47 -4.77 -2.15
N PHE A 36 6.86 -5.89 -1.75
CA PHE A 36 6.44 -6.95 -2.66
C PHE A 36 4.93 -7.14 -2.63
N TYR A 37 4.37 -7.51 -3.78
CA TYR A 37 2.99 -7.95 -3.89
C TYR A 37 2.95 -9.46 -4.09
N TYR A 38 2.08 -10.10 -3.34
CA TYR A 38 1.82 -11.52 -3.37
C TYR A 38 0.36 -11.72 -3.70
N ASN A 39 0.06 -12.64 -4.62
CA ASN A 39 -1.32 -13.02 -4.88
C ASN A 39 -1.67 -14.19 -3.96
N ILE A 40 -2.59 -13.98 -3.03
CA ILE A 40 -3.06 -15.01 -2.11
C ILE A 40 -4.34 -15.58 -2.72
N SER A 41 -4.27 -16.81 -3.19
CA SER A 41 -5.45 -17.53 -3.65
C SER A 41 -6.20 -18.09 -2.46
N TYR A 42 -7.53 -18.05 -2.50
CA TYR A 42 -8.37 -18.61 -1.45
C TYR A 42 -9.55 -19.35 -2.05
N ASN A 43 -10.01 -20.37 -1.32
CA ASN A 43 -11.28 -21.07 -1.56
C ASN A 43 -12.07 -21.09 -0.26
N VAL A 44 -13.38 -20.93 -0.34
CA VAL A 44 -14.28 -21.04 0.81
C VAL A 44 -15.46 -21.95 0.48
N THR A 45 -15.94 -22.64 1.49
CA THR A 45 -17.18 -23.43 1.41
C THR A 45 -18.41 -22.54 1.26
N ASP A 46 -19.49 -23.12 0.75
CA ASP A 46 -20.76 -22.41 0.54
C ASP A 46 -21.29 -21.77 1.82
N GLY A 47 -21.84 -20.55 1.70
CA GLY A 47 -22.29 -19.71 2.82
C GLY A 47 -21.18 -18.92 3.54
N ILE A 48 -19.94 -18.95 3.06
CA ILE A 48 -18.85 -18.08 3.53
C ILE A 48 -18.50 -17.06 2.45
N THR A 49 -18.42 -15.79 2.82
CA THR A 49 -17.96 -14.69 1.95
C THR A 49 -16.76 -13.99 2.58
N VAL A 50 -15.71 -13.77 1.79
CA VAL A 50 -14.56 -12.94 2.21
C VAL A 50 -14.84 -11.49 1.84
N ASN A 51 -15.11 -10.65 2.85
CA ASN A 51 -15.39 -9.22 2.64
C ASN A 51 -14.14 -8.44 2.28
N SER A 52 -13.04 -8.70 2.99
CA SER A 52 -11.77 -8.01 2.78
C SER A 52 -10.60 -8.86 3.28
N LEU A 53 -9.45 -8.68 2.64
CA LEU A 53 -8.17 -9.22 3.07
C LEU A 53 -7.16 -8.08 3.15
N SER A 54 -6.47 -7.96 4.28
CA SER A 54 -5.47 -6.91 4.50
C SER A 54 -4.23 -7.45 5.20
N SER A 55 -3.08 -6.83 4.95
CA SER A 55 -1.88 -6.98 5.78
C SER A 55 -1.89 -5.88 6.84
N ILE A 56 -1.50 -6.21 8.06
CA ILE A 56 -1.24 -5.19 9.07
C ILE A 56 0.17 -4.65 8.85
N GLU A 57 0.31 -3.37 8.50
CA GLU A 57 1.62 -2.77 8.21
C GLU A 57 2.54 -2.86 9.45
N GLY A 58 3.75 -3.37 9.25
CA GLY A 58 4.72 -3.57 10.34
C GLY A 58 4.52 -4.87 11.14
N GLN A 59 3.40 -5.57 10.98
CA GLN A 59 3.19 -6.91 11.53
C GLN A 59 3.27 -7.94 10.40
N SER A 60 3.74 -9.15 10.69
CA SER A 60 3.67 -10.22 9.71
C SER A 60 2.40 -11.02 9.90
N SER A 61 1.28 -10.31 9.80
CA SER A 61 -0.04 -10.88 9.89
C SER A 61 -0.90 -10.53 8.68
N ILE A 62 -1.79 -11.46 8.33
CA ILE A 62 -2.84 -11.29 7.32
C ILE A 62 -4.17 -11.36 8.06
N LEU A 63 -5.02 -10.36 7.88
CA LEU A 63 -6.36 -10.28 8.46
C LEU A 63 -7.41 -10.45 7.36
N LEU A 64 -8.32 -11.40 7.56
CA LEU A 64 -9.48 -11.66 6.72
C LEU A 64 -10.75 -11.34 7.50
N LEU A 65 -11.60 -10.49 6.93
CA LEU A 65 -12.95 -10.26 7.45
C LEU A 65 -13.94 -11.11 6.66
N LEU A 66 -14.74 -11.88 7.38
CA LEU A 66 -15.65 -12.89 6.83
C LEU A 66 -17.11 -12.54 7.15
N VAL A 67 -18.01 -12.96 6.26
CA VAL A 67 -19.44 -13.09 6.53
C VAL A 67 -19.78 -14.55 6.39
N THR A 68 -20.25 -15.17 7.47
CA THR A 68 -20.52 -16.60 7.53
C THR A 68 -21.99 -16.85 7.84
N GLU A 69 -22.67 -17.59 6.96
CA GLU A 69 -24.07 -18.01 7.12
C GLU A 69 -24.18 -19.50 7.53
N SER A 70 -23.06 -20.23 7.39
CA SER A 70 -22.93 -21.67 7.62
C SER A 70 -21.56 -22.01 8.23
N ASP A 71 -21.44 -23.22 8.76
CA ASP A 71 -20.15 -23.79 9.13
C ASP A 71 -19.44 -24.34 7.88
N GLY A 72 -18.11 -24.37 7.89
CA GLY A 72 -17.32 -24.86 6.78
C GLY A 72 -15.82 -24.63 6.94
N SER A 73 -15.14 -24.26 5.86
CA SER A 73 -13.70 -24.02 5.88
C SER A 73 -13.25 -22.93 4.91
N VAL A 74 -12.11 -22.31 5.24
CA VAL A 74 -11.36 -21.39 4.38
C VAL A 74 -10.03 -22.07 4.04
N SER A 75 -9.74 -22.20 2.75
CA SER A 75 -8.45 -22.66 2.25
C SER A 75 -7.66 -21.49 1.64
N LEU A 76 -6.36 -21.42 1.94
CA LEU A 76 -5.48 -20.33 1.53
C LEU A 76 -4.17 -20.87 0.98
N ASP A 77 -3.78 -20.42 -0.22
CA ASP A 77 -2.46 -20.68 -0.79
C ASP A 77 -1.54 -19.48 -0.53
N ILE A 78 -0.64 -19.63 0.44
CA ILE A 78 0.28 -18.58 0.85
C ILE A 78 1.64 -18.81 0.19
N PRO A 79 2.19 -17.85 -0.57
CA PRO A 79 3.54 -17.95 -1.10
C PRO A 79 4.57 -18.17 -0.01
N SER A 80 5.41 -19.19 -0.17
CA SER A 80 6.48 -19.56 0.78
C SER A 80 7.48 -18.43 1.09
N ALA A 81 7.54 -17.41 0.24
CA ALA A 81 8.32 -16.21 0.46
C ALA A 81 7.78 -15.33 1.61
N LEU A 82 6.50 -15.43 1.94
CA LEU A 82 5.88 -14.74 3.08
C LEU A 82 6.14 -15.44 4.41
N THR A 83 6.33 -16.77 4.37
CA THR A 83 6.45 -17.61 5.58
C THR A 83 7.90 -17.82 6.03
N GLN A 84 8.88 -17.15 5.41
CA GLN A 84 10.32 -17.26 5.71
C GLN A 84 10.89 -18.69 5.68
N TYR A 85 10.22 -19.63 5.02
CA TYR A 85 10.41 -21.07 5.23
C TYR A 85 11.70 -21.69 4.65
N ARG A 86 12.72 -20.94 4.22
CA ARG A 86 13.94 -21.55 3.65
C ARG A 86 15.24 -20.83 4.01
N TYR A 87 15.59 -20.84 5.28
CA TYR A 87 17.01 -20.92 5.61
C TYR A 87 17.44 -22.39 5.52
N LYS A 88 18.20 -22.75 4.46
CA LYS A 88 18.76 -24.10 4.28
C LYS A 88 19.59 -24.61 5.48
N CYS A 89 19.96 -23.72 6.40
CA CYS A 89 20.91 -23.97 7.48
C CYS A 89 20.25 -24.18 8.84
N VAL A 90 18.93 -24.01 8.96
CA VAL A 90 18.21 -24.33 10.20
C VAL A 90 17.45 -25.62 9.92
N PRO A 91 17.83 -26.76 10.52
CA PRO A 91 17.01 -27.97 10.43
C PRO A 91 15.63 -27.62 10.98
N SER A 92 14.60 -27.81 10.16
CA SER A 92 13.19 -27.52 10.46
C SER A 92 12.88 -27.89 11.90
N ARG A 93 12.77 -26.88 12.77
CA ARG A 93 12.21 -27.07 14.10
C ARG A 93 10.72 -26.83 13.97
N ASP A 94 9.92 -27.53 14.75
CA ASP A 94 8.45 -27.41 14.79
C ASP A 94 7.91 -25.98 15.10
N GLY A 95 8.78 -24.98 15.26
CA GLY A 95 8.43 -23.58 15.52
C GLY A 95 8.13 -22.71 14.28
N ASP A 96 8.09 -23.30 13.08
CA ASP A 96 7.90 -22.56 11.81
C ASP A 96 6.43 -22.57 11.31
N ARG A 97 5.49 -22.98 12.17
CA ARG A 97 4.05 -22.97 11.85
C ARG A 97 3.45 -21.57 12.10
N PRO A 98 2.61 -21.05 11.20
CA PRO A 98 1.88 -19.82 11.49
C PRO A 98 0.92 -20.03 12.66
N TYR A 99 0.69 -18.98 13.44
CA TYR A 99 -0.43 -18.94 14.38
C TYR A 99 -1.67 -18.49 13.63
N ILE A 100 -2.79 -19.15 13.87
CA ILE A 100 -4.07 -18.80 13.24
C ILE A 100 -5.07 -18.49 14.33
N LEU A 101 -5.62 -17.27 14.29
CA LEU A 101 -6.63 -16.80 15.22
C LEU A 101 -7.98 -16.67 14.50
N VAL A 102 -9.02 -17.26 15.08
CA VAL A 102 -10.42 -17.11 14.66
C VAL A 102 -11.13 -16.28 15.72
N ASN A 103 -11.62 -15.10 15.35
CA ASN A 103 -12.18 -14.11 16.29
C ASN A 103 -11.24 -13.86 17.50
N GLY A 104 -9.93 -13.70 17.24
CA GLY A 104 -8.91 -13.48 18.26
C GLY A 104 -8.54 -14.68 19.13
N ARG A 105 -8.98 -15.90 18.80
CA ARG A 105 -8.63 -17.14 19.53
C ARG A 105 -7.91 -18.13 18.64
N GLU A 106 -6.85 -18.74 19.15
CA GLU A 106 -6.08 -19.75 18.41
C GLU A 106 -6.97 -20.93 18.00
N THR A 107 -6.80 -21.39 16.76
CA THR A 107 -7.52 -22.54 16.19
C THR A 107 -6.56 -23.56 15.59
N GLU A 108 -7.00 -24.81 15.56
CA GLU A 108 -6.35 -25.86 14.79
C GLU A 108 -6.58 -25.68 13.29
N PHE A 109 -5.62 -26.12 12.48
CA PHE A 109 -5.67 -26.05 11.02
C PHE A 109 -4.83 -27.16 10.39
N THR A 110 -5.09 -27.44 9.11
CA THR A 110 -4.25 -28.33 8.30
C THR A 110 -3.32 -27.52 7.42
N MET A 111 -2.10 -28.01 7.23
CA MET A 111 -1.06 -27.35 6.44
C MET A 111 -0.38 -28.36 5.52
N SER A 112 -0.21 -28.00 4.24
CA SER A 112 0.55 -28.80 3.27
C SER A 112 1.44 -27.92 2.39
N GLU A 113 2.61 -28.41 2.00
CA GLU A 113 3.52 -27.68 1.10
C GLU A 113 3.31 -28.10 -0.35
N ASN A 114 3.10 -27.13 -1.23
CA ASN A 114 3.09 -27.34 -2.67
C ASN A 114 4.43 -26.90 -3.26
N SER A 115 5.38 -27.84 -3.33
CA SER A 115 6.72 -27.60 -3.88
C SER A 115 6.70 -27.10 -5.33
N GLY A 116 5.71 -27.51 -6.13
CA GLY A 116 5.58 -27.09 -7.53
C GLY A 116 5.21 -25.61 -7.67
N LYS A 117 4.29 -25.13 -6.84
CA LYS A 117 3.84 -23.72 -6.81
C LYS A 117 4.66 -22.83 -5.87
N LYS A 118 5.52 -23.41 -5.02
CA LYS A 118 6.22 -22.71 -3.93
C LYS A 118 5.25 -22.00 -2.97
N THR A 119 4.14 -22.67 -2.65
CA THR A 119 3.12 -22.18 -1.71
C THR A 119 2.95 -23.16 -0.54
N ILE A 120 2.44 -22.64 0.57
CA ILE A 120 1.92 -23.41 1.69
C ILE A 120 0.40 -23.27 1.63
N SER A 121 -0.29 -24.39 1.54
CA SER A 121 -1.75 -24.45 1.55
C SER A 121 -2.22 -24.65 2.99
N LEU A 122 -3.05 -23.74 3.48
CA LEU A 122 -3.73 -23.84 4.77
C LEU A 122 -5.19 -24.21 4.53
N GLU A 123 -5.76 -25.01 5.41
CA GLU A 123 -7.20 -25.24 5.47
C GLU A 123 -7.66 -25.11 6.92
N ILE A 124 -8.58 -24.18 7.14
CA ILE A 124 -8.93 -23.63 8.45
C ILE A 124 -10.43 -23.83 8.64
N PRO A 125 -10.88 -24.54 9.68
CA PRO A 125 -12.30 -24.71 9.96
C PRO A 125 -12.91 -23.38 10.42
N ILE A 126 -14.12 -23.10 9.94
CA ILE A 126 -14.87 -21.88 10.19
C ILE A 126 -16.28 -22.25 10.68
N THR A 127 -16.79 -21.52 11.66
CA THR A 127 -18.18 -21.64 12.11
C THR A 127 -19.00 -20.45 11.64
N LYS A 128 -20.33 -20.57 11.63
CA LYS A 128 -21.26 -19.47 11.30
C LYS A 128 -21.13 -18.21 12.17
N GLU A 129 -20.41 -18.28 13.29
CA GLU A 129 -20.15 -17.14 14.19
C GLU A 129 -18.80 -16.46 13.89
N THR A 130 -18.08 -16.92 12.88
CA THR A 130 -16.75 -16.43 12.56
C THR A 130 -16.83 -15.17 11.73
N THR A 131 -16.34 -14.05 12.27
CA THR A 131 -16.31 -12.77 11.56
C THR A 131 -14.90 -12.38 11.15
N GLU A 132 -13.89 -12.98 11.78
CA GLU A 132 -12.50 -12.60 11.63
C GLU A 132 -11.58 -13.83 11.64
N LEU A 133 -10.60 -13.81 10.75
CA LEU A 133 -9.51 -14.78 10.67
C LEU A 133 -8.18 -14.03 10.53
N GLU A 134 -7.27 -14.21 11.48
CA GLU A 134 -5.92 -13.64 11.44
C GLU A 134 -4.87 -14.75 11.32
N ILE A 135 -3.92 -14.57 10.41
CA ILE A 135 -2.80 -15.51 10.19
C ILE A 135 -1.52 -14.76 10.51
N ILE A 136 -0.89 -15.13 11.60
CA ILE A 136 0.32 -14.49 12.10
C ILE A 136 1.49 -15.39 11.74
N PHE A 137 2.36 -14.91 10.87
CA PHE A 137 3.65 -15.52 10.63
C PHE A 137 4.62 -15.06 11.71
N SER A 138 5.43 -15.98 12.22
CA SER A 138 6.56 -15.67 13.07
C SER A 138 7.64 -14.93 12.26
N ALA A 139 7.41 -13.66 11.96
CA ALA A 139 8.45 -12.80 11.44
C ALA A 139 9.01 -11.99 12.58
N ASP A 140 9.86 -12.62 13.38
CA ASP A 140 10.91 -11.86 14.03
C ASP A 140 12.13 -12.74 14.26
N MET A 141 13.05 -12.67 13.29
CA MET A 141 14.49 -12.77 13.58
C MET A 141 15.12 -11.38 13.42
N GLY A 142 14.42 -10.33 13.81
CA GLY A 142 15.09 -9.15 14.32
C GLY A 142 15.79 -9.55 15.62
N SER A 143 17.05 -9.17 15.76
CA SER A 143 17.86 -9.21 16.98
C SER A 143 18.82 -10.43 17.20
N TRP A 144 19.99 -10.34 16.56
CA TRP A 144 21.34 -10.70 17.05
C TRP A 144 21.65 -12.10 17.60
N ALA A 145 21.34 -13.18 16.88
CA ALA A 145 22.10 -14.44 17.01
C ALA A 145 21.98 -15.31 15.76
N PHE A 146 22.26 -14.76 14.58
CA PHE A 146 22.50 -15.63 13.44
C PHE A 146 23.74 -16.48 13.76
N PRO A 147 23.67 -17.83 13.77
CA PRO A 147 24.88 -18.63 13.79
C PRO A 147 25.68 -18.22 12.55
N MET A 148 26.83 -17.58 12.78
CA MET A 148 27.75 -17.14 11.74
C MET A 148 28.10 -18.34 10.86
N GLY A 149 27.45 -18.47 9.70
CA GLY A 149 27.60 -19.65 8.87
C GLY A 149 26.40 -19.98 7.98
N CYS A 150 25.25 -19.34 8.17
CA CYS A 150 24.16 -19.46 7.20
C CYS A 150 24.33 -18.39 6.11
N PRO A 151 24.71 -18.76 4.86
CA PRO A 151 24.70 -17.79 3.77
C PRO A 151 23.25 -17.38 3.58
N ILE A 152 22.96 -16.13 3.95
CA ILE A 152 21.70 -15.49 3.65
C ILE A 152 21.70 -15.33 2.12
N GLU A 153 21.11 -16.28 1.39
CA GLU A 153 20.48 -15.92 0.13
C GLU A 153 19.27 -15.06 0.52
N LEU A 154 19.53 -13.80 0.87
CA LEU A 154 18.49 -12.78 0.84
C LEU A 154 17.86 -12.97 -0.54
N PHE A 155 16.54 -13.04 -0.60
CA PHE A 155 15.85 -12.79 -1.86
C PHE A 155 16.07 -11.32 -2.27
N GLU A 156 17.32 -10.88 -2.42
CA GLU A 156 17.75 -9.77 -3.27
C GLU A 156 17.31 -10.00 -4.72
N ASN A 157 16.86 -11.22 -5.05
CA ASN A 157 16.39 -11.62 -6.37
C ASN A 157 14.89 -11.78 -6.52
N ALA A 158 14.06 -11.28 -5.59
CA ALA A 158 12.75 -10.79 -6.03
C ALA A 158 13.00 -9.47 -6.77
N ILE A 159 13.68 -9.52 -7.92
CA ILE A 159 13.83 -8.36 -8.78
C ILE A 159 12.41 -7.96 -9.18
N PRO A 160 11.88 -6.81 -8.76
CA PRO A 160 10.57 -6.40 -9.22
C PRO A 160 10.65 -6.35 -10.75
N TYR A 161 9.76 -7.13 -11.39
CA TYR A 161 9.79 -7.29 -12.83
C TYR A 161 9.68 -5.91 -13.49
N GLN A 162 10.14 -5.77 -14.74
CA GLN A 162 9.83 -4.56 -15.50
C GLN A 162 8.32 -4.26 -15.46
N PRO A 163 7.86 -2.99 -15.40
CA PRO A 163 6.44 -2.62 -15.29
C PRO A 163 5.52 -3.44 -16.19
N LYS A 164 5.90 -3.65 -17.45
CA LYS A 164 5.17 -4.46 -18.43
C LYS A 164 4.91 -5.90 -17.97
N LYS A 165 5.90 -6.56 -17.37
CA LYS A 165 5.79 -7.94 -16.89
C LYS A 165 4.92 -8.05 -15.65
N GLN A 166 4.91 -7.03 -14.79
CA GLN A 166 4.02 -6.98 -13.63
C GLN A 166 2.56 -6.80 -14.07
N ILE A 167 2.30 -5.91 -15.05
CA ILE A 167 0.97 -5.75 -15.65
C ILE A 167 0.49 -7.06 -16.29
N GLN A 168 1.36 -7.78 -17.00
CA GLN A 168 1.03 -9.10 -17.57
C GLN A 168 0.68 -10.15 -16.51
N LYS A 169 1.09 -9.94 -15.26
CA LYS A 169 0.71 -10.77 -14.11
C LYS A 169 -0.54 -10.27 -13.38
N GLY A 170 -1.25 -9.30 -13.95
CA GLY A 170 -2.49 -8.75 -13.37
C GLY A 170 -2.28 -7.64 -12.34
N ILE A 171 -1.06 -7.12 -12.18
CA ILE A 171 -0.81 -6.00 -11.26
C ILE A 171 -1.33 -4.70 -11.91
N GLU A 172 -2.25 -4.01 -11.26
CA GLU A 172 -2.76 -2.72 -11.71
C GLU A 172 -1.61 -1.69 -11.84
N PRO A 173 -1.61 -0.80 -12.86
CA PRO A 173 -0.53 0.16 -13.11
C PRO A 173 -0.12 1.01 -11.90
N ILE A 174 -1.06 1.40 -11.04
CA ILE A 174 -0.83 2.19 -9.82
C ILE A 174 -0.12 1.40 -8.70
N ASN A 175 -0.22 0.08 -8.74
CA ASN A 175 0.32 -0.82 -7.72
C ASN A 175 1.68 -1.42 -8.13
N LEU A 176 2.32 -0.87 -9.15
CA LEU A 176 3.58 -1.39 -9.66
C LEU A 176 4.75 -1.10 -8.72
N VAL A 177 5.59 -2.10 -8.49
CA VAL A 177 6.78 -1.95 -7.66
C VAL A 177 7.98 -1.67 -8.54
N CYS A 178 8.75 -0.66 -8.19
CA CYS A 178 10.00 -0.34 -8.85
C CYS A 178 11.20 -0.96 -8.14
N LYS A 179 12.28 -1.22 -8.89
CA LYS A 179 13.56 -1.66 -8.28
C LYS A 179 14.06 -0.61 -7.30
N LYS A 180 14.85 -1.04 -6.32
CA LYS A 180 15.50 -0.13 -5.36
C LYS A 180 16.18 1.02 -6.10
N GLY A 181 15.90 2.25 -5.67
CA GLY A 181 16.41 3.48 -6.28
C GLY A 181 15.66 3.96 -7.53
N LEU A 182 14.52 3.36 -7.87
CA LEU A 182 13.60 3.84 -8.90
C LEU A 182 12.23 4.15 -8.29
N GLU A 183 11.54 5.13 -8.88
CA GLU A 183 10.19 5.55 -8.52
C GLU A 183 9.21 5.29 -9.65
N LEU A 184 7.98 4.93 -9.27
CA LEU A 184 6.88 4.71 -10.21
C LEU A 184 6.34 6.04 -10.71
N THR A 185 6.23 6.19 -12.01
CA THR A 185 5.71 7.38 -12.70
C THR A 185 4.83 6.98 -13.87
N PHE A 186 4.01 7.89 -14.38
CA PHE A 186 3.10 7.65 -15.50
C PHE A 186 3.42 8.58 -16.66
N LYS A 187 3.49 8.04 -17.88
CA LYS A 187 3.74 8.87 -19.06
C LYS A 187 2.53 9.75 -19.38
N SER A 188 2.74 11.03 -19.69
CA SER A 188 1.67 11.97 -20.06
C SER A 188 0.83 11.46 -21.24
N LYS A 189 1.50 10.96 -22.28
CA LYS A 189 0.85 10.64 -23.55
C LYS A 189 -0.21 9.53 -23.47
N ASN A 190 -0.03 8.56 -22.56
CA ASN A 190 -0.84 7.34 -22.56
C ASN A 190 -1.00 6.70 -21.19
N SER A 191 -0.67 7.42 -20.12
CA SER A 191 -0.72 6.96 -18.72
C SER A 191 -0.04 5.61 -18.51
N SER A 192 0.98 5.27 -19.32
CA SER A 192 1.70 4.00 -19.13
C SER A 192 2.72 4.13 -18.00
N PRO A 193 2.81 3.14 -17.10
CA PRO A 193 3.70 3.21 -15.96
C PRO A 193 5.16 2.98 -16.35
N ALA A 194 6.06 3.69 -15.66
CA ALA A 194 7.50 3.61 -15.82
C ALA A 194 8.21 3.74 -14.47
N CYS A 195 9.23 2.91 -14.26
CA CYS A 195 10.14 3.07 -13.14
C CYS A 195 11.33 3.93 -13.59
N VAL A 196 11.46 5.13 -13.03
CA VAL A 196 12.49 6.11 -13.39
C VAL A 196 13.34 6.43 -12.17
N LYS A 197 14.54 6.96 -12.37
CA LYS A 197 15.33 7.40 -11.21
C LYS A 197 14.76 8.73 -10.69
N PRO A 198 14.69 8.95 -9.36
CA PRO A 198 14.16 10.18 -8.78
C PRO A 198 14.80 11.45 -9.37
N GLU A 199 16.13 11.43 -9.58
CA GLU A 199 16.86 12.58 -10.15
C GLU A 199 16.51 12.90 -11.61
N THR A 200 15.81 12.00 -12.31
CA THR A 200 15.39 12.18 -13.70
C THR A 200 13.97 12.72 -13.81
N ILE A 201 13.16 12.60 -12.75
CA ILE A 201 11.75 13.00 -12.73
C ILE A 201 11.57 14.47 -13.12
N PRO A 202 12.31 15.44 -12.54
CA PRO A 202 12.16 16.85 -12.92
C PRO A 202 12.38 17.09 -14.42
N LYS A 203 13.41 16.45 -15.01
CA LYS A 203 13.72 16.56 -16.44
C LYS A 203 12.65 15.92 -17.33
N LEU A 204 11.99 14.87 -16.86
CA LEU A 204 10.92 14.20 -17.60
C LEU A 204 9.63 15.01 -17.57
N ILE A 205 9.35 15.70 -16.46
CA ILE A 205 8.25 16.67 -16.35
C ILE A 205 8.52 17.88 -17.27
N GLU A 206 9.72 18.47 -17.22
CA GLU A 206 10.11 19.60 -18.09
C GLU A 206 9.93 19.29 -19.58
N ARG A 207 10.06 18.01 -19.96
CA ARG A 207 9.90 17.52 -21.33
C ARG A 207 8.47 17.09 -21.69
N GLY A 208 7.52 17.18 -20.76
CA GLY A 208 6.15 16.70 -20.94
C GLY A 208 6.07 15.19 -21.17
N TRP A 209 7.02 14.42 -20.61
CA TRP A 209 7.01 12.96 -20.71
C TRP A 209 6.21 12.32 -19.58
N ILE A 210 6.21 12.94 -18.39
CA ILE A 210 5.40 12.55 -17.23
C ILE A 210 4.40 13.68 -17.01
N GLU A 211 3.13 13.33 -16.88
CA GLU A 211 2.11 14.25 -16.43
C GLU A 211 1.93 13.96 -14.96
N TYR A 212 2.43 14.87 -14.14
CA TYR A 212 2.21 14.78 -12.72
C TYR A 212 0.75 15.20 -12.52
N GLU A 213 -0.09 14.23 -12.15
CA GLU A 213 -1.45 14.47 -11.67
C GLU A 213 -1.43 15.49 -10.50
N PHE A 214 -0.26 15.59 -9.86
CA PHE A 214 0.05 16.45 -8.74
C PHE A 214 1.11 17.50 -9.10
N PRO A 215 0.71 18.68 -9.55
CA PRO A 215 1.65 19.73 -9.92
C PRO A 215 2.43 20.30 -8.73
N ILE A 216 2.21 19.83 -7.50
CA ILE A 216 2.91 20.31 -6.30
C ILE A 216 3.95 19.29 -5.85
N VAL A 217 5.20 19.72 -5.67
CA VAL A 217 6.24 18.93 -5.00
C VAL A 217 6.76 19.69 -3.79
N PHE A 218 7.01 18.95 -2.70
CA PHE A 218 7.70 19.47 -1.53
C PHE A 218 9.15 19.00 -1.52
N GLU A 219 10.06 19.91 -1.21
CA GLU A 219 11.46 19.65 -0.93
C GLU A 219 11.79 20.18 0.46
N THR A 220 12.64 19.46 1.18
CA THR A 220 13.15 19.89 2.48
C THR A 220 14.68 19.92 2.43
N ASP A 221 15.33 20.73 3.26
CA ASP A 221 16.80 20.80 3.30
C ASP A 221 17.43 19.49 3.79
N ARG A 222 16.69 18.76 4.64
CA ARG A 222 17.03 17.43 5.15
C ARG A 222 15.78 16.59 5.43
N TYR A 223 15.98 15.29 5.70
CA TYR A 223 14.90 14.37 6.07
C TYR A 223 14.77 14.17 7.59
N GLU A 224 15.79 14.54 8.36
CA GLU A 224 15.84 14.36 9.82
C GLU A 224 16.18 15.69 10.49
N TYR A 225 15.42 16.04 11.53
CA TYR A 225 15.59 17.26 12.33
C TYR A 225 15.55 16.91 13.82
N LYS A 226 16.26 17.65 14.66
CA LYS A 226 16.14 17.58 16.11
C LYS A 226 15.08 18.55 16.60
N PHE A 227 14.59 18.36 17.83
CA PHE A 227 13.70 19.32 18.46
C PHE A 227 14.26 20.74 18.46
N GLY A 228 13.39 21.69 18.11
CA GLY A 228 13.72 23.11 18.02
C GLY A 228 14.54 23.51 16.81
N GLU A 229 14.92 22.58 15.91
CA GLU A 229 15.55 22.96 14.65
C GLU A 229 14.55 23.54 13.66
N LEU A 230 15.00 24.56 12.94
CA LEU A 230 14.24 25.14 11.84
C LEU A 230 14.15 24.15 10.67
N ILE A 231 12.95 24.00 10.13
CA ILE A 231 12.65 23.13 8.99
C ILE A 231 12.44 24.02 7.77
N LYS A 232 13.30 23.91 6.76
CA LYS A 232 13.15 24.66 5.52
C LYS A 232 12.36 23.82 4.52
N ILE A 233 11.13 24.24 4.24
CA ILE A 233 10.22 23.56 3.31
C ILE A 233 10.10 24.42 2.05
N THR A 234 10.29 23.77 0.91
CA THR A 234 10.17 24.38 -0.41
C THR A 234 9.05 23.68 -1.16
N MET A 235 7.96 24.40 -1.41
CA MET A 235 6.86 23.95 -2.24
C MET A 235 7.06 24.46 -3.68
N LYS A 236 6.94 23.59 -4.68
CA LYS A 236 7.14 23.92 -6.09
C LYS A 236 5.93 23.53 -6.92
N ASN A 237 5.47 24.44 -7.78
CA ASN A 237 4.55 24.08 -8.85
C ASN A 237 5.36 23.54 -10.03
N ILE A 238 5.43 22.22 -10.15
CA ILE A 238 6.07 21.51 -11.27
C ILE A 238 5.09 21.26 -12.43
N GLY A 239 3.80 21.59 -12.27
CA GLY A 239 2.77 21.45 -13.29
C GLY A 239 3.01 22.35 -14.50
N HIS A 240 2.32 22.05 -15.60
CA HIS A 240 2.28 22.93 -16.75
C HIS A 240 1.37 24.15 -16.53
N ASP A 241 0.38 24.00 -15.65
CA ASP A 241 -0.65 25.00 -15.40
C ASP A 241 -0.44 25.77 -14.09
N THR A 242 -0.90 27.01 -14.10
CA THR A 242 -1.03 27.82 -12.88
C THR A 242 -2.18 27.27 -12.05
N LEU A 243 -1.89 26.85 -10.82
CA LEU A 243 -2.90 26.35 -9.91
C LEU A 243 -3.68 27.52 -9.34
N LYS A 244 -4.95 27.64 -9.68
CA LYS A 244 -5.81 28.69 -9.13
C LYS A 244 -6.41 28.21 -7.81
N THR A 245 -6.33 29.03 -6.78
CA THR A 245 -7.09 28.81 -5.54
C THR A 245 -8.28 29.76 -5.54
N SER A 246 -9.43 29.35 -5.01
CA SER A 246 -10.64 30.20 -5.11
C SER A 246 -10.53 31.44 -4.22
N SER A 247 -10.11 31.25 -2.97
CA SER A 247 -10.01 32.30 -1.95
C SER A 247 -9.00 32.00 -0.84
N THR A 248 -8.39 30.82 -0.85
CA THR A 248 -7.42 30.38 0.15
C THR A 248 -6.00 30.62 -0.36
N PRO A 249 -5.10 31.21 0.45
CA PRO A 249 -3.68 31.23 0.13
C PRO A 249 -3.15 29.83 -0.14
N VAL A 250 -2.20 29.73 -1.05
CA VAL A 250 -1.53 28.46 -1.36
C VAL A 250 -0.69 28.07 -0.14
N GLY A 251 -0.87 26.86 0.38
CA GLY A 251 -0.38 26.49 1.71
C GLY A 251 -0.14 24.99 1.90
N PHE A 252 0.37 24.62 3.06
CA PHE A 252 0.55 23.22 3.43
C PHE A 252 0.33 23.01 4.91
N SER A 253 -0.11 21.80 5.25
CA SER A 253 -0.26 21.33 6.61
C SER A 253 0.73 20.21 6.91
N ILE A 254 1.17 20.15 8.16
CA ILE A 254 1.98 19.06 8.70
C ILE A 254 1.12 18.25 9.65
N TYR A 255 1.23 16.93 9.53
CA TYR A 255 0.52 15.94 10.32
C TYR A 255 1.54 15.05 11.04
N ASP A 256 1.24 14.65 12.27
CA ASP A 256 2.01 13.65 13.01
C ASP A 256 1.70 12.22 12.54
N GLU A 257 2.30 11.24 13.22
CA GLU A 257 2.12 9.80 12.92
C GLU A 257 0.70 9.27 13.16
N ASN A 258 -0.13 10.02 13.88
CA ASN A 258 -1.54 9.70 14.15
C ASN A 258 -2.49 10.49 13.22
N ASP A 259 -1.96 11.06 12.13
CA ASP A 259 -2.68 11.96 11.22
C ASP A 259 -3.32 13.18 11.91
N LYS A 260 -2.80 13.59 13.09
CA LYS A 260 -3.22 14.82 13.73
C LYS A 260 -2.46 15.99 13.11
N ARG A 261 -3.19 16.99 12.63
CA ARG A 261 -2.60 18.23 12.11
C ARG A 261 -1.88 18.99 13.22
N VAL A 262 -0.58 19.20 13.08
CA VAL A 262 0.30 19.87 14.05
C VAL A 262 0.74 21.26 13.60
N CYS A 263 0.76 21.52 12.29
CA CYS A 263 1.03 22.85 11.79
C CYS A 263 0.31 23.12 10.47
N THR A 264 0.03 24.39 10.21
CA THR A 264 -0.49 24.87 8.93
C THR A 264 0.24 26.15 8.57
N TRP A 265 0.79 26.17 7.35
CA TRP A 265 1.32 27.37 6.75
C TRP A 265 0.40 27.81 5.62
N ASN A 266 -0.22 28.97 5.78
CA ASN A 266 -0.95 29.64 4.72
C ASN A 266 0.03 30.62 4.06
N GLY A 267 0.31 30.46 2.78
CA GLY A 267 1.28 31.28 2.08
C GLY A 267 1.04 32.79 2.20
N VAL A 268 2.06 33.57 1.89
CA VAL A 268 2.03 35.03 2.03
C VAL A 268 0.87 35.63 1.23
N ASN A 269 0.05 36.47 1.89
CA ASN A 269 -1.19 37.12 1.43
C ASN A 269 -1.13 37.82 0.05
N LEU A 270 0.03 37.94 -0.59
CA LEU A 270 0.20 38.64 -1.86
C LEU A 270 -0.16 37.79 -3.09
N GLN A 271 -0.45 36.50 -2.92
CA GLN A 271 -0.91 35.59 -3.98
C GLN A 271 -2.18 34.85 -3.58
N VAL A 272 -3.20 35.60 -3.19
CA VAL A 272 -4.55 35.03 -3.14
C VAL A 272 -4.90 34.59 -4.56
N GLY A 273 -5.06 33.29 -4.75
CA GLY A 273 -5.76 32.76 -5.91
C GLY A 273 -4.92 32.15 -7.02
N SER A 274 -3.59 32.12 -6.93
CA SER A 274 -2.77 31.42 -7.94
C SER A 274 -1.37 31.03 -7.47
N PHE A 275 -0.92 29.83 -7.80
CA PHE A 275 0.46 29.36 -7.73
C PHE A 275 0.96 29.08 -9.15
N ALA A 276 1.81 29.95 -9.68
CA ALA A 276 2.20 29.93 -11.09
C ALA A 276 3.08 28.72 -11.44
N THR A 277 3.06 28.32 -12.71
CA THR A 277 3.94 27.26 -13.22
C THR A 277 5.41 27.58 -12.94
N LYS A 278 6.15 26.61 -12.39
CA LYS A 278 7.57 26.73 -11.94
C LYS A 278 7.79 27.68 -10.77
N GLU A 279 6.73 28.21 -10.17
CA GLU A 279 6.86 29.00 -8.97
C GLU A 279 7.34 28.14 -7.80
N THR A 280 8.13 28.76 -6.93
CA THR A 280 8.73 28.12 -5.76
C THR A 280 8.47 28.98 -4.55
N LEU A 281 7.82 28.42 -3.54
CA LEU A 281 7.59 29.04 -2.25
C LEU A 281 8.49 28.34 -1.23
N THR A 282 9.36 29.09 -0.57
CA THR A 282 10.26 28.55 0.45
C THR A 282 9.92 29.19 1.77
N GLU A 283 9.55 28.37 2.74
CA GLU A 283 9.30 28.80 4.11
C GLU A 283 10.28 28.11 5.05
N THR A 284 10.75 28.86 6.04
CA THR A 284 11.45 28.29 7.19
C THR A 284 10.47 28.28 8.35
N LEU A 285 10.01 27.10 8.73
CA LEU A 285 9.08 26.99 9.86
C LEU A 285 9.81 27.37 11.14
N ASP A 286 9.35 28.46 11.75
CA ASP A 286 9.79 28.96 13.04
C ASP A 286 8.81 28.58 14.16
N ASP A 287 8.89 29.31 15.28
CA ASP A 287 8.05 29.19 16.48
C ASP A 287 6.52 29.24 16.24
N GLY A 288 6.03 29.39 15.02
CA GLY A 288 4.61 29.19 14.66
C GLY A 288 4.14 27.72 14.72
N CYS A 289 5.04 26.75 14.52
CA CYS A 289 4.74 25.31 14.56
C CYS A 289 5.18 24.66 15.88
N ARG A 290 4.85 25.26 17.04
CA ARG A 290 5.36 24.79 18.35
C ARG A 290 4.95 23.38 18.74
N ASP A 291 3.98 22.80 18.06
CA ASP A 291 3.43 21.47 18.37
C ASP A 291 4.25 20.31 17.77
N LEU A 292 5.37 20.59 17.09
CA LEU A 292 6.36 19.59 16.66
C LEU A 292 7.24 19.11 17.86
N VAL A 293 6.60 18.75 18.96
CA VAL A 293 7.24 18.44 20.25
C VAL A 293 7.54 16.97 20.48
N ASN A 294 7.04 16.09 19.61
CA ASN A 294 7.21 14.64 19.75
C ASN A 294 8.15 14.10 18.68
N GLY A 295 9.06 13.21 19.06
CA GLY A 295 9.89 12.50 18.11
C GLY A 295 9.01 11.56 17.31
N GLY A 296 9.22 11.44 16.00
CA GLY A 296 8.33 10.63 15.17
C GLY A 296 8.42 10.95 13.69
N LEU A 297 7.55 10.29 12.93
CA LEU A 297 7.38 10.51 11.50
C LEU A 297 6.29 11.55 11.28
N TYR A 298 6.57 12.55 10.46
CA TYR A 298 5.62 13.59 10.11
C TYR A 298 5.37 13.59 8.60
N LYS A 299 4.16 13.96 8.22
CA LYS A 299 3.68 14.08 6.85
C LYS A 299 3.42 15.55 6.54
N ILE A 300 3.94 16.03 5.42
CA ILE A 300 3.62 17.33 4.84
C ILE A 300 2.64 17.08 3.69
N GLU A 301 1.52 17.79 3.71
CA GLU A 301 0.48 17.70 2.70
C GLU A 301 0.08 19.11 2.28
N ALA A 302 -0.15 19.31 0.99
CA ALA A 302 -0.66 20.59 0.51
C ALA A 302 -2.11 20.77 0.96
N ASP A 303 -2.47 21.95 1.47
CA ASP A 303 -3.84 22.20 1.89
C ASP A 303 -4.78 22.14 0.68
N SER A 304 -5.97 21.59 0.89
CA SER A 304 -6.90 21.22 -0.18
C SER A 304 -7.09 22.33 -1.19
N TYR A 305 -6.64 22.10 -2.42
CA TYR A 305 -6.83 23.02 -3.52
C TYR A 305 -8.08 22.67 -4.32
N GLN A 306 -8.67 23.71 -4.87
CA GLN A 306 -9.69 23.61 -5.89
C GLN A 306 -9.01 23.81 -7.26
N ILE A 307 -8.50 22.74 -7.85
CA ILE A 307 -7.86 22.83 -9.17
C ILE A 307 -8.95 22.98 -10.23
N LYS A 308 -9.08 24.17 -10.80
CA LYS A 308 -9.85 24.35 -12.03
C LYS A 308 -8.97 23.86 -13.18
N ALA A 309 -9.21 22.63 -13.65
CA ALA A 309 -8.58 22.13 -14.87
C ALA A 309 -9.11 22.96 -16.04
N ASP A 310 -8.33 23.94 -16.51
CA ASP A 310 -8.69 24.78 -17.66
C ASP A 310 -8.83 23.95 -18.97
N HIS A 311 -8.47 22.65 -18.94
CA HIS A 311 -8.56 21.72 -20.06
C HIS A 311 -9.74 20.72 -20.07
N PHE A 312 -10.57 20.65 -19.02
CA PHE A 312 -11.81 19.85 -19.06
C PHE A 312 -13.01 20.75 -19.35
N TYR A 313 -13.39 20.82 -20.63
CA TYR A 313 -14.58 21.55 -21.09
C TYR A 313 -15.87 21.00 -20.44
N GLU A 314 -16.68 21.94 -19.94
CA GLU A 314 -18.14 21.90 -19.70
C GLU A 314 -18.77 21.44 -18.37
N PHE A 315 -18.06 20.84 -17.40
CA PHE A 315 -18.65 20.63 -16.07
C PHE A 315 -17.69 21.05 -14.96
N GLY A 316 -17.96 22.22 -14.35
CA GLY A 316 -17.19 22.81 -13.26
C GLY A 316 -17.31 22.04 -11.94
N LEU A 317 -16.83 20.79 -11.92
CA LEU A 317 -16.72 19.99 -10.72
C LEU A 317 -15.42 20.34 -10.00
N TRP A 318 -15.55 20.97 -8.84
CA TRP A 318 -14.45 21.15 -7.89
C TRP A 318 -14.17 19.81 -7.21
N GLN A 319 -12.97 19.27 -7.38
CA GLN A 319 -12.53 18.12 -6.60
C GLN A 319 -11.70 18.60 -5.40
N ASN A 320 -12.01 18.07 -4.21
CA ASN A 320 -11.16 18.25 -3.05
C ASN A 320 -9.89 17.44 -3.26
N TYR A 321 -8.77 18.16 -3.29
CA TYR A 321 -7.49 17.59 -3.62
C TYR A 321 -6.67 17.27 -2.37
N HIS A 322 -6.13 16.06 -2.30
CA HIS A 322 -5.12 15.65 -1.31
C HIS A 322 -3.78 15.49 -2.03
N GLY A 323 -2.82 16.34 -1.72
CA GLY A 323 -1.54 16.40 -2.43
C GLY A 323 -0.60 15.23 -2.13
N PRO A 324 0.52 15.14 -2.87
CA PRO A 324 1.55 14.15 -2.61
C PRO A 324 2.14 14.37 -1.22
N ILE A 325 2.35 13.25 -0.54
CA ILE A 325 2.77 13.19 0.86
C ILE A 325 4.30 13.22 0.91
N HIS A 326 4.87 14.30 1.44
CA HIS A 326 6.30 14.32 1.78
C HIS A 326 6.49 13.95 3.25
N LYS A 327 7.51 13.17 3.56
CA LYS A 327 7.74 12.69 4.94
C LYS A 327 9.06 13.21 5.49
N ILE A 328 9.03 13.65 6.74
CA ILE A 328 10.21 14.04 7.52
C ILE A 328 10.19 13.32 8.88
N ARG A 329 11.34 13.19 9.51
CA ARG A 329 11.49 12.58 10.84
C ARG A 329 12.02 13.62 11.83
N ILE A 330 11.37 13.71 12.98
CA ILE A 330 11.86 14.51 14.11
C ILE A 330 12.48 13.56 15.12
N LEU A 331 13.74 13.81 15.48
CA LEU A 331 14.49 13.09 16.49
C LEU A 331 14.35 13.79 17.85
N PRO A 332 14.26 13.01 18.94
CA PRO A 332 14.16 13.56 20.28
C PRO A 332 15.40 14.33 20.74
#